data_AF-A0A7S0FA17-F1
#
_entry.id   AF-A0A7S0FA17-F1
#
_cell.length_a   1.000
_cell.length_b   1.000
_cell.length_c   1.000
_cell.angle_alpha   90.00
_cell.angle_beta   90.00
_cell.angle_gamma   90.00
#
_symmetry.space_group_name_H-M   'P 1'
#
loop_
_entity.id
_entity.type
_entity.pdbx_description
1 polymer ?
#
loop_
_entity_poly.entity_id
_entity_poly.type
_entity_poly.pdbx_seq_one_letter_code
_entity_poly.pdbx_strand_id
1 'polypeptide(L)'
;ATFGPTRASLAELGAAPSHEQWIRHQMALPAGLHRAYFRERVSPRMSQANHISGPRSQCSKGSRWWGFAFRESDVGKAVRVRRGKIFVDGVHVSDIDPAYVGNGLSPPKKCTDEEPWYWVSQGKTCKVQAPLITPHGCWASYRPDWAEHRYCAQSCFDGGAGWPGDDCSVGWPKLAFAGYVCSVRQGVGEWVRLSTRSTCDSDFVAMLNPALWISNPAPELKATLAFEVLQPGVLLLAETPASCSFGDMLQTDFEAAGRVYIHESRMELLDNTPEMPAEQGSYVGGTCPTAPKTFLNEKSCRIAPGCAPLAVRVARLRLNASSLAKISSVAGRQIFALRGLRPTAGPCGRVSRWRRLDCAGCQSA
;
A
#
# COMPACT_ATOMS: atom_id res chain seq x y z
N ALA A 1 13.53 6.27 12.05
CA ALA A 1 14.15 7.47 11.44
C ALA A 1 13.12 8.58 11.47
N THR A 2 13.25 9.54 12.39
CA THR A 2 12.32 10.67 12.57
C THR A 2 13.00 11.97 12.14
N PHE A 3 13.47 12.01 10.90
CA PHE A 3 13.88 13.27 10.28
C PHE A 3 12.63 13.95 9.74
N GLY A 4 11.89 14.59 10.64
CA GLY A 4 10.69 15.34 10.32
C GLY A 4 10.26 16.17 11.53
N PRO A 5 9.58 17.31 11.30
CA PRO A 5 9.05 18.11 12.38
C PRO A 5 8.05 17.27 13.20
N THR A 6 8.15 17.34 14.53
CA THR A 6 7.14 16.77 15.42
C THR A 6 5.86 17.62 15.35
N ARG A 7 4.71 17.04 15.69
CA ARG A 7 3.46 17.81 15.81
C ARG A 7 3.60 19.02 16.75
N ALA A 8 4.39 18.86 17.82
CA ALA A 8 4.74 19.96 18.73
C ALA A 8 5.52 21.08 18.02
N SER A 9 6.57 20.74 17.26
CA SER A 9 7.35 21.74 16.51
C SER A 9 6.54 22.46 15.42
N LEU A 10 5.55 21.80 14.82
CA LEU A 10 4.62 22.43 13.87
C LEU A 10 3.65 23.38 14.58
N ALA A 11 3.18 23.03 15.78
CA ALA A 11 2.35 23.92 16.60
C ALA A 11 3.15 25.15 17.09
N GLU A 12 4.41 24.96 17.49
CA GLU A 12 5.33 26.05 17.84
C GLU A 12 5.57 27.00 16.67
N LEU A 13 5.74 26.46 15.46
CA LEU A 13 5.84 27.26 14.23
C LEU A 13 4.55 28.05 13.99
N GLY A 14 3.37 27.42 14.15
CA GLY A 14 2.08 28.08 13.98
C GLY A 14 1.77 29.15 15.03
N ALA A 15 2.36 29.04 16.23
CA ALA A 15 2.21 29.99 17.31
C ALA A 15 3.26 31.13 17.28
N ALA A 16 4.27 31.03 16.42
CA ALA A 16 5.32 32.04 16.33
C ALA A 16 4.79 33.33 15.68
N PRO A 17 5.15 34.53 16.19
CA PRO A 17 4.71 35.79 15.62
C PRO A 17 5.20 36.01 14.17
N SER A 18 6.32 35.39 13.80
CA SER A 18 6.80 35.31 12.42
C SER A 18 7.74 34.12 12.22
N HIS A 19 7.85 33.68 10.96
CA HIS A 19 8.83 32.64 10.57
C HIS A 19 10.27 33.06 10.91
N GLU A 20 10.59 34.35 10.76
CA GLU A 20 11.93 34.86 11.05
C GLU A 20 12.27 34.78 12.54
N GLN A 21 11.33 35.13 13.42
CA GLN A 21 11.52 34.98 14.87
C GLN A 21 11.65 33.52 15.27
N TRP A 22 10.84 32.63 14.67
CA TRP A 22 10.95 31.21 14.91
C TRP A 22 12.32 30.67 14.50
N ILE A 23 12.82 31.03 13.32
CA ILE A 23 14.17 30.62 12.85
C ILE A 23 15.26 31.12 13.81
N ARG A 24 15.21 32.40 14.21
CA ARG A 24 16.19 32.95 15.17
C ARG A 24 16.13 32.23 16.52
N HIS A 25 14.94 31.87 16.98
CA HIS A 25 14.75 31.08 18.20
C HIS A 25 15.37 29.68 18.07
N GLN A 26 15.14 28.98 16.96
CA GLN A 26 15.74 27.67 16.70
C GLN A 26 17.27 27.73 16.62
N MET A 27 17.83 28.79 16.02
CA MET A 27 19.29 28.99 15.96
C MET A 27 19.93 29.36 17.30
N ALA A 28 19.14 29.90 18.25
CA ALA A 28 19.61 30.22 19.58
C ALA A 28 19.61 29.00 20.53
N LEU A 29 18.99 27.89 20.13
CA LEU A 29 19.04 26.65 20.92
C LEU A 29 20.47 26.12 20.97
N PRO A 30 20.93 25.59 22.12
CA PRO A 30 22.24 24.95 22.22
C PRO A 30 22.42 23.92 21.11
N ALA A 31 23.57 23.96 20.42
CA ALA A 31 23.87 23.03 19.34
C ALA A 31 23.83 21.58 19.88
N GLY A 32 22.75 20.86 19.56
CA GLY A 32 22.68 19.43 19.82
C GLY A 32 23.73 18.72 18.98
N LEU A 33 24.51 17.83 19.59
CA LEU A 33 25.38 16.94 18.82
C LEU A 33 24.48 16.02 18.00
N HIS A 34 24.20 16.39 16.76
CA HIS A 34 23.38 15.61 15.83
C HIS A 34 23.81 14.14 15.80
N ARG A 35 25.12 13.86 15.95
CA ARG A 35 25.66 12.49 16.10
C ARG A 35 25.33 11.82 17.43
N ALA A 36 25.33 12.53 18.56
CA ALA A 36 24.92 11.96 19.85
C ALA A 36 23.42 11.68 19.86
N TYR A 37 22.62 12.64 19.42
CA TYR A 37 21.17 12.51 19.23
C TYR A 37 20.81 11.35 18.29
N PHE A 38 21.52 11.23 17.16
CA PHE A 38 21.38 10.09 16.24
C PHE A 38 21.77 8.76 16.89
N ARG A 39 22.86 8.72 17.66
CA ARG A 39 23.33 7.47 18.32
C ARG A 39 22.41 6.99 19.43
N GLU A 40 21.76 7.89 20.16
CA GLU A 40 20.77 7.52 21.18
C GLU A 40 19.47 6.99 20.59
N ARG A 41 19.11 7.41 19.37
CA ARG A 41 17.76 7.21 18.81
C ARG A 41 17.70 6.36 17.55
N VAL A 42 18.85 6.05 16.96
CA VAL A 42 18.94 5.15 15.81
C VAL A 42 19.25 3.76 16.32
N SER A 43 18.34 2.83 16.01
CA SER A 43 18.58 1.41 16.22
C SER A 43 19.93 1.04 15.59
N PRO A 44 20.84 0.39 16.33
CA PRO A 44 22.14 0.00 15.79
C PRO A 44 21.95 -0.81 14.51
N ARG A 45 22.94 -0.76 13.60
CA ARG A 45 22.95 -1.64 12.41
C ARG A 45 22.77 -3.07 12.88
N MET A 46 21.55 -3.59 12.73
CA MET A 46 21.26 -4.97 13.08
C MET A 46 21.81 -5.84 11.95
N SER A 47 22.65 -6.83 12.31
CA SER A 47 23.14 -7.82 11.36
C SER A 47 22.02 -8.75 10.85
N GLN A 48 20.85 -8.75 11.51
CA GLN A 48 19.65 -9.48 11.14
C GLN A 48 18.41 -8.57 11.32
N ALA A 49 17.49 -8.64 10.38
CA ALA A 49 16.23 -7.90 10.45
C ALA A 49 15.34 -8.49 11.56
N ASN A 50 15.43 -7.94 12.77
CA ASN A 50 14.43 -8.19 13.81
C ASN A 50 13.20 -7.31 13.54
N HIS A 51 12.02 -7.78 13.94
CA HIS A 51 10.78 -7.01 13.82
C HIS A 51 10.82 -5.79 14.76
N ILE A 52 11.04 -4.60 14.21
CA ILE A 52 11.19 -3.34 14.98
C ILE A 52 9.81 -2.78 15.40
N SER A 53 8.74 -3.21 14.73
CA SER A 53 7.36 -2.75 14.95
C SER A 53 6.36 -3.72 14.31
N GLY A 54 5.11 -3.68 14.78
CA GLY A 54 3.96 -4.38 14.20
C GLY A 54 3.04 -3.46 13.39
N PRO A 55 2.11 -4.01 12.60
CA PRO A 55 1.14 -3.21 11.85
C PRO A 55 0.19 -2.48 12.81
N ARG A 56 -0.07 -1.19 12.58
CA ARG A 56 -1.10 -0.41 13.27
C ARG A 56 -2.45 -1.12 13.09
N SER A 57 -3.18 -1.23 14.19
CA SER A 57 -4.52 -1.81 14.15
C SER A 57 -5.46 -0.93 13.32
N GLN A 58 -6.34 -1.57 12.55
CA GLN A 58 -7.47 -0.93 11.87
C GLN A 58 -8.36 -0.10 12.81
N CYS A 59 -8.36 -0.44 14.10
CA CYS A 59 -9.15 0.19 15.15
C CYS A 59 -8.48 1.43 15.76
N SER A 60 -7.18 1.61 15.56
CA SER A 60 -6.45 2.67 16.24
C SER A 60 -6.79 4.02 15.62
N LYS A 61 -6.97 5.07 16.44
CA LYS A 61 -6.98 6.45 15.97
C LYS A 61 -5.83 6.70 14.98
N GLY A 62 -6.13 7.32 13.85
CA GLY A 62 -5.19 7.56 12.75
C GLY A 62 -4.91 6.33 11.87
N SER A 63 -5.61 5.21 12.04
CA SER A 63 -5.60 4.12 11.05
C SER A 63 -6.07 4.67 9.70
N ARG A 64 -5.42 4.23 8.63
CA ARG A 64 -5.61 4.81 7.29
C ARG A 64 -6.44 3.87 6.43
N TRP A 65 -7.33 4.44 5.64
CA TRP A 65 -8.26 3.72 4.79
C TRP A 65 -8.27 4.37 3.40
N TRP A 66 -8.10 3.61 2.31
CA TRP A 66 -8.17 4.15 0.95
C TRP A 66 -9.38 3.61 0.19
N GLY A 67 -9.94 4.43 -0.69
CA GLY A 67 -11.20 4.17 -1.40
C GLY A 67 -11.08 3.99 -2.91
N PHE A 68 -9.89 3.69 -3.45
CA PHE A 68 -9.65 3.50 -4.89
C PHE A 68 -8.93 2.17 -5.19
N ALA A 69 -9.15 1.62 -6.38
CA ALA A 69 -8.75 0.24 -6.71
C ALA A 69 -7.25 0.07 -6.91
N PHE A 70 -6.57 0.98 -7.62
CA PHE A 70 -5.14 0.84 -7.92
C PHE A 70 -4.30 1.82 -7.12
N ARG A 71 -3.17 1.35 -6.57
CA ARG A 71 -2.17 2.17 -5.89
C ARG A 71 -0.85 2.11 -6.61
N GLU A 72 0.04 3.05 -6.29
CA GLU A 72 1.42 3.04 -6.79
C GLU A 72 2.16 1.77 -6.39
N SER A 73 1.85 1.20 -5.23
CA SER A 73 2.42 -0.08 -4.78
C SER A 73 1.96 -1.29 -5.60
N ASP A 74 1.02 -1.12 -6.53
CA ASP A 74 0.57 -2.17 -7.46
C ASP A 74 1.33 -2.15 -8.79
N VAL A 75 2.13 -1.11 -9.06
CA VAL A 75 2.98 -1.03 -10.26
C VAL A 75 3.93 -2.23 -10.31
N GLY A 76 3.99 -2.87 -11.47
CA GLY A 76 4.74 -4.10 -11.74
C GLY A 76 4.00 -5.39 -11.39
N LYS A 77 2.88 -5.33 -10.66
CA LYS A 77 2.08 -6.53 -10.33
C LYS A 77 1.21 -6.95 -11.50
N ALA A 78 0.90 -8.25 -11.56
CA ALA A 78 -0.05 -8.78 -12.50
C ALA A 78 -1.47 -8.26 -12.20
N VAL A 79 -2.22 -7.85 -13.22
CA VAL A 79 -3.62 -7.46 -13.12
C VAL A 79 -4.47 -8.36 -14.01
N ARG A 80 -5.67 -8.67 -13.54
CA ARG A 80 -6.65 -9.40 -14.33
C ARG A 80 -8.04 -8.81 -14.12
N VAL A 81 -8.69 -8.48 -15.22
CA VAL A 81 -10.07 -7.99 -15.27
C VAL A 81 -10.90 -9.04 -15.97
N ARG A 82 -11.82 -9.67 -15.23
CA ARG A 82 -12.68 -10.74 -15.76
C ARG A 82 -13.93 -10.89 -14.93
N ARG A 83 -15.03 -11.29 -15.57
CA ARG A 83 -16.31 -11.59 -14.91
C ARG A 83 -16.77 -10.46 -13.97
N GLY A 84 -16.64 -9.21 -14.42
CA GLY A 84 -17.05 -8.03 -13.64
C GLY A 84 -16.20 -7.76 -12.38
N LYS A 85 -14.94 -8.24 -12.34
CA LYS A 85 -14.06 -8.08 -11.17
C LYS A 85 -12.64 -7.72 -11.56
N ILE A 86 -11.98 -6.97 -10.69
CA ILE A 86 -10.58 -6.58 -10.78
C ILE A 86 -9.77 -7.38 -9.76
N PHE A 87 -8.69 -7.99 -10.24
CA PHE A 87 -7.71 -8.70 -9.41
C PHE A 87 -6.32 -8.13 -9.63
N VAL A 88 -5.57 -7.93 -8.55
CA VAL A 88 -4.15 -7.54 -8.59
C VAL A 88 -3.36 -8.60 -7.82
N ASP A 89 -2.33 -9.15 -8.47
CA ASP A 89 -1.52 -10.27 -7.98
C ASP A 89 -2.36 -11.48 -7.52
N GLY A 90 -3.47 -11.72 -8.24
CA GLY A 90 -4.43 -12.78 -7.93
C GLY A 90 -5.41 -12.47 -6.80
N VAL A 91 -5.22 -11.38 -6.04
CA VAL A 91 -6.11 -10.93 -4.97
C VAL A 91 -7.25 -10.10 -5.55
N HIS A 92 -8.49 -10.36 -5.13
CA HIS A 92 -9.65 -9.55 -5.51
C HIS A 92 -9.56 -8.18 -4.85
N VAL A 93 -9.68 -7.12 -5.64
CA VAL A 93 -9.56 -5.74 -5.17
C VAL A 93 -10.91 -5.03 -5.20
N SER A 94 -11.65 -5.16 -6.30
CA SER A 94 -12.94 -4.50 -6.49
C SER A 94 -13.82 -5.30 -7.45
N ASP A 95 -15.13 -5.27 -7.23
CA ASP A 95 -16.09 -5.55 -8.31
C ASP A 95 -16.11 -4.35 -9.28
N ILE A 96 -16.63 -4.57 -10.49
CA ILE A 96 -16.79 -3.53 -11.50
C ILE A 96 -18.22 -3.02 -11.44
N ASP A 97 -18.38 -1.73 -11.16
CA ASP A 97 -19.67 -1.04 -11.23
C ASP A 97 -20.10 -0.85 -12.69
N PRO A 98 -21.14 -1.55 -13.17
CA PRO A 98 -21.61 -1.39 -14.55
C PRO A 98 -22.36 -0.08 -14.77
N ALA A 99 -22.86 0.56 -13.70
CA ALA A 99 -23.70 1.75 -13.77
C ALA A 99 -22.90 3.05 -13.58
N TYR A 100 -21.64 2.97 -13.15
CA TYR A 100 -20.79 4.13 -12.86
C TYR A 100 -21.38 5.07 -11.80
N VAL A 101 -22.10 4.53 -10.82
CA VAL A 101 -22.77 5.32 -9.77
C VAL A 101 -21.99 5.23 -8.46
N GLY A 102 -21.58 4.03 -8.07
CA GLY A 102 -20.88 3.78 -6.81
C GLY A 102 -19.36 3.81 -6.93
N ASN A 103 -18.79 3.71 -8.14
CA ASN A 103 -17.34 3.75 -8.35
C ASN A 103 -16.78 5.18 -8.55
N GLY A 104 -17.61 6.22 -8.48
CA GLY A 104 -17.19 7.61 -8.60
C GLY A 104 -16.60 8.00 -9.96
N LEU A 105 -16.78 7.17 -10.99
CA LEU A 105 -16.42 7.49 -12.37
C LEU A 105 -17.67 7.92 -13.15
N SER A 106 -17.47 8.62 -14.26
CA SER A 106 -18.52 8.78 -15.28
C SER A 106 -18.36 7.71 -16.37
N PRO A 107 -19.43 7.33 -17.10
CA PRO A 107 -19.30 6.47 -18.26
C PRO A 107 -18.30 7.05 -19.28
N PRO A 108 -17.46 6.21 -19.93
CA PRO A 108 -16.53 6.67 -20.95
C PRO A 108 -17.28 7.33 -22.09
N LYS A 109 -16.67 8.38 -22.61
CA LYS A 109 -17.15 9.08 -23.80
C LYS A 109 -16.29 8.72 -25.00
N LYS A 110 -16.83 8.93 -26.19
CA LYS A 110 -16.06 8.76 -27.43
C LYS A 110 -15.10 9.93 -27.57
N CYS A 111 -13.81 9.66 -27.46
CA CYS A 111 -12.76 10.61 -27.79
C CYS A 111 -12.23 10.35 -29.21
N THR A 112 -11.73 11.39 -29.86
CA THR A 112 -11.17 11.34 -31.20
C THR A 112 -9.76 11.92 -31.20
N ASP A 113 -8.98 11.52 -32.21
CA ASP A 113 -7.68 12.10 -32.52
C ASP A 113 -7.84 13.12 -33.64
N GLU A 114 -8.61 14.18 -33.37
CA GLU A 114 -8.73 15.30 -34.30
C GLU A 114 -7.48 16.17 -34.19
N GLU A 115 -6.75 16.31 -35.30
CA GLU A 115 -5.58 17.17 -35.38
C GLU A 115 -5.96 18.66 -35.57
N PRO A 116 -5.17 19.59 -35.03
CA PRO A 116 -5.30 20.99 -35.39
C PRO A 116 -4.93 21.23 -36.86
N TRP A 117 -5.59 22.17 -37.52
CA TRP A 117 -5.45 22.42 -38.96
C TRP A 117 -3.99 22.65 -39.42
N TYR A 118 -3.16 23.29 -38.60
CA TYR A 118 -1.76 23.57 -38.90
C TYR A 118 -0.84 22.34 -38.74
N TRP A 119 -1.32 21.24 -38.16
CA TRP A 119 -0.65 19.94 -38.17
C TRP A 119 -0.99 19.14 -39.42
N VAL A 120 -2.25 19.21 -39.85
CA VAL A 120 -2.72 18.55 -41.08
C VAL A 120 -1.88 19.01 -42.28
N SER A 121 -1.61 20.32 -42.39
CA SER A 121 -0.76 20.88 -43.46
C SER A 121 0.70 20.43 -43.41
N GLN A 122 1.16 19.88 -42.28
CA GLN A 122 2.52 19.38 -42.06
C GLN A 122 2.59 17.85 -42.08
N GLY A 123 1.48 17.15 -42.36
CA GLY A 123 1.41 15.69 -42.31
C GLY A 123 1.63 15.10 -40.90
N LYS A 124 1.40 15.90 -39.85
CA LYS A 124 1.51 15.46 -38.45
C LYS A 124 0.19 14.86 -37.99
N THR A 125 0.26 13.78 -37.21
CA THR A 125 -0.90 13.13 -36.60
C THR A 125 -0.78 13.09 -35.08
N CYS A 126 -1.91 13.02 -34.39
CA CYS A 126 -1.94 12.90 -32.93
C CYS A 126 -1.11 11.72 -32.43
N LYS A 127 -1.25 10.56 -33.07
CA LYS A 127 -0.55 9.33 -32.71
C LYS A 127 0.97 9.41 -32.85
N VAL A 128 1.47 10.02 -33.93
CA VAL A 128 2.92 10.15 -34.16
C VAL A 128 3.53 11.17 -33.21
N GLN A 129 2.79 12.23 -32.90
CA GLN A 129 3.28 13.32 -32.05
C GLN A 129 3.01 13.10 -30.56
N ALA A 130 2.24 12.08 -30.16
CA ALA A 130 1.86 11.80 -28.78
C ALA A 130 3.03 11.86 -27.76
N PRO A 131 4.23 11.29 -28.06
CA PRO A 131 5.38 11.37 -27.16
C PRO A 131 5.95 12.79 -26.98
N LEU A 132 5.75 13.66 -27.97
CA LEU A 132 6.26 15.04 -27.99
C LEU A 132 5.28 16.03 -27.35
N ILE A 133 3.98 15.73 -27.38
CA ILE A 133 2.93 16.57 -26.77
C ILE A 133 2.56 16.15 -25.36
N THR A 134 2.92 14.95 -24.91
CA THR A 134 2.66 14.54 -23.52
C THR A 134 3.90 14.85 -22.66
N PRO A 135 3.78 15.63 -21.56
CA PRO A 135 2.55 16.16 -20.98
C PRO A 135 2.17 17.58 -21.46
N HIS A 136 3.13 18.39 -21.92
CA HIS A 136 2.95 19.85 -22.02
C HIS A 136 2.02 20.36 -23.13
N GLY A 137 1.83 19.60 -24.21
CA GLY A 137 0.92 19.92 -25.31
C GLY A 137 -0.54 19.54 -25.03
N CYS A 138 -0.79 18.58 -24.14
CA CYS A 138 -2.12 18.09 -23.77
C CYS A 138 -2.66 18.74 -22.48
N TRP A 139 -1.97 19.75 -21.93
CA TRP A 139 -2.40 20.44 -20.71
C TRP A 139 -3.14 21.73 -21.02
N ALA A 140 -4.39 21.82 -20.55
CA ALA A 140 -5.28 22.95 -20.81
C ALA A 140 -4.70 24.30 -20.36
N SER A 141 -3.91 24.30 -19.29
CA SER A 141 -3.23 25.50 -18.78
C SER A 141 -2.13 26.02 -19.72
N TYR A 142 -1.56 25.17 -20.57
CA TYR A 142 -0.51 25.54 -21.52
C TYR A 142 -1.06 25.79 -22.94
N ARG A 143 -2.20 25.20 -23.29
CA ARG A 143 -2.85 25.32 -24.61
C ARG A 143 -4.37 25.45 -24.47
N PRO A 144 -4.91 26.64 -24.14
CA PRO A 144 -6.36 26.84 -23.98
C PRO A 144 -7.16 26.49 -25.23
N ASP A 145 -6.66 26.88 -26.41
CA ASP A 145 -7.26 26.57 -27.72
C ASP A 145 -7.38 25.05 -27.97
N TRP A 146 -6.39 24.28 -27.53
CA TRP A 146 -6.44 22.82 -27.65
C TRP A 146 -7.47 22.20 -26.72
N ALA A 147 -7.63 22.75 -25.51
CA ALA A 147 -8.63 22.29 -24.56
C ALA A 147 -10.05 22.59 -25.04
N GLU A 148 -10.26 23.77 -25.65
CA GLU A 148 -11.54 24.18 -26.21
C GLU A 148 -11.98 23.25 -27.35
N HIS A 149 -11.07 22.97 -28.29
CA HIS A 149 -11.34 22.11 -29.45
C HIS A 149 -11.13 20.61 -29.16
N ARG A 150 -10.61 20.26 -27.98
CA ARG A 150 -10.24 18.89 -27.58
C ARG A 150 -9.34 18.16 -28.59
N TYR A 151 -8.38 18.84 -29.19
CA TYR A 151 -7.45 18.20 -30.13
C TYR A 151 -6.74 17.01 -29.50
N CYS A 152 -6.55 15.95 -30.29
CA CYS A 152 -5.85 14.74 -29.88
C CYS A 152 -6.36 14.12 -28.56
N ALA A 153 -7.66 14.22 -28.26
CA ALA A 153 -8.22 13.79 -26.98
C ALA A 153 -7.89 12.34 -26.62
N GLN A 154 -7.97 11.42 -27.59
CA GLN A 154 -7.63 10.00 -27.35
C GLN A 154 -6.14 9.82 -27.06
N SER A 155 -5.26 10.31 -27.94
CA SER A 155 -3.81 10.22 -27.77
C SER A 155 -3.32 10.89 -26.48
N CYS A 156 -3.90 12.03 -26.09
CA CYS A 156 -3.59 12.71 -24.84
C CYS A 156 -4.02 11.88 -23.62
N PHE A 157 -5.21 11.28 -23.65
CA PHE A 157 -5.68 10.39 -22.58
C PHE A 157 -4.81 9.13 -22.46
N ASP A 158 -4.46 8.51 -23.59
CA ASP A 158 -3.60 7.32 -23.63
C ASP A 158 -2.20 7.61 -23.06
N GLY A 159 -1.72 8.85 -23.21
CA GLY A 159 -0.49 9.35 -22.60
C GLY A 159 -0.59 9.75 -21.12
N GLY A 160 -1.78 9.74 -20.52
CA GLY A 160 -2.01 10.18 -19.14
C GLY A 160 -2.09 11.70 -18.97
N ALA A 161 -2.38 12.42 -20.04
CA ALA A 161 -2.61 13.86 -20.04
C ALA A 161 -3.96 14.20 -20.70
N GLY A 162 -4.97 13.35 -20.52
CA GLY A 162 -6.32 13.59 -21.04
C GLY A 162 -6.94 14.86 -20.47
N TRP A 163 -7.92 15.41 -21.19
CA TRP A 163 -8.62 16.61 -20.76
C TRP A 163 -9.37 16.36 -19.43
N PRO A 164 -9.42 17.34 -18.50
CA PRO A 164 -10.09 17.15 -17.22
C PRO A 164 -11.54 16.68 -17.37
N GLY A 165 -11.89 15.61 -16.65
CA GLY A 165 -13.23 15.00 -16.68
C GLY A 165 -13.48 14.06 -17.87
N ASP A 166 -12.55 13.94 -18.81
CA ASP A 166 -12.69 13.04 -19.94
C ASP A 166 -12.23 11.63 -19.57
N ASP A 167 -13.12 10.65 -19.74
CA ASP A 167 -12.77 9.23 -19.77
C ASP A 167 -12.82 8.76 -21.24
N CYS A 168 -11.64 8.65 -21.86
CA CYS A 168 -11.46 8.13 -23.22
C CYS A 168 -11.11 6.63 -23.24
N SER A 169 -11.26 5.94 -22.11
CA SER A 169 -11.00 4.51 -22.05
C SER A 169 -12.15 3.70 -22.66
N VAL A 170 -11.95 2.39 -22.77
CA VAL A 170 -13.05 1.47 -23.10
C VAL A 170 -14.06 1.30 -21.96
N GLY A 171 -13.73 1.76 -20.75
CA GLY A 171 -14.50 1.56 -19.52
C GLY A 171 -14.31 0.19 -18.90
N TRP A 172 -14.23 0.15 -17.57
CA TRP A 172 -14.06 -1.10 -16.81
C TRP A 172 -15.08 -2.19 -17.13
N PRO A 173 -16.39 -1.91 -17.30
CA PRO A 173 -17.39 -2.93 -17.64
C PRO A 173 -17.13 -3.65 -18.96
N LYS A 174 -16.46 -2.99 -19.91
CA LYS A 174 -16.14 -3.56 -21.24
C LYS A 174 -14.72 -4.12 -21.32
N LEU A 175 -13.88 -3.88 -20.32
CA LEU A 175 -12.50 -4.33 -20.32
C LEU A 175 -12.40 -5.80 -19.86
N ALA A 176 -11.97 -6.67 -20.77
CA ALA A 176 -11.45 -8.00 -20.43
C ALA A 176 -9.93 -7.98 -20.62
N PHE A 177 -9.17 -8.14 -19.54
CA PHE A 177 -7.73 -7.88 -19.57
C PHE A 177 -6.94 -8.83 -18.67
N ALA A 178 -5.75 -9.20 -19.13
CA ALA A 178 -4.73 -9.90 -18.34
C ALA A 178 -3.36 -9.34 -18.72
N GLY A 179 -2.62 -8.88 -17.73
CA GLY A 179 -1.35 -8.19 -17.95
C GLY A 179 -0.78 -7.65 -16.65
N TYR A 180 -0.24 -6.44 -16.69
CA TYR A 180 0.49 -5.81 -15.60
C TYR A 180 0.06 -4.36 -15.42
N VAL A 181 0.11 -3.88 -14.18
CA VAL A 181 -0.05 -2.47 -13.85
C VAL A 181 1.28 -1.77 -14.13
N CYS A 182 1.29 -0.74 -14.97
CA CYS A 182 2.52 -0.07 -15.41
C CYS A 182 2.69 1.32 -14.82
N SER A 183 1.60 2.03 -14.57
CA SER A 183 1.64 3.34 -13.92
C SER A 183 0.29 3.61 -13.27
N VAL A 184 0.31 4.30 -12.13
CA VAL A 184 -0.89 4.64 -11.37
C VAL A 184 -0.71 6.04 -10.82
N ARG A 185 -1.69 6.92 -11.07
CA ARG A 185 -1.92 8.10 -10.24
C ARG A 185 -2.97 7.75 -9.20
N GLN A 186 -2.68 8.10 -7.95
CA GLN A 186 -3.52 7.71 -6.81
C GLN A 186 -4.70 8.67 -6.67
N GLY A 187 -5.91 8.11 -6.60
CA GLY A 187 -7.15 8.88 -6.49
C GLY A 187 -8.25 8.28 -7.34
N VAL A 188 -9.50 8.65 -7.08
CA VAL A 188 -10.64 8.24 -7.92
C VAL A 188 -10.70 9.11 -9.16
N GLY A 189 -10.86 8.52 -10.33
CA GLY A 189 -10.82 9.23 -11.61
C GLY A 189 -9.40 9.56 -12.09
N GLU A 190 -8.38 9.14 -11.35
CA GLU A 190 -6.98 9.34 -11.72
C GLU A 190 -6.51 8.32 -12.75
N TRP A 191 -5.43 8.62 -13.48
CA TRP A 191 -5.02 7.77 -14.59
C TRP A 191 -4.29 6.49 -14.17
N VAL A 192 -4.61 5.37 -14.84
CA VAL A 192 -3.98 4.06 -14.69
C VAL A 192 -3.53 3.58 -16.07
N ARG A 193 -2.27 3.16 -16.18
CA ARG A 193 -1.74 2.49 -17.37
C ARG A 193 -1.52 1.02 -17.10
N LEU A 194 -2.08 0.19 -17.97
CA LEU A 194 -1.87 -1.26 -17.98
C LEU A 194 -1.09 -1.66 -19.24
N SER A 195 -0.44 -2.82 -19.23
CA SER A 195 0.17 -3.44 -20.41
C SER A 195 0.04 -4.95 -20.35
N THR A 196 -0.07 -5.61 -21.49
CA THR A 196 0.03 -7.08 -21.57
C THR A 196 1.46 -7.58 -21.28
N ARG A 197 2.45 -6.68 -21.29
CA ARG A 197 3.87 -6.98 -21.06
C ARG A 197 4.32 -6.53 -19.67
N SER A 198 5.09 -7.39 -19.00
CA SER A 198 5.66 -7.09 -17.67
C SER A 198 6.72 -5.97 -17.70
N THR A 199 7.34 -5.74 -18.87
CA THR A 199 8.33 -4.68 -19.07
C THR A 199 7.71 -3.29 -19.21
N CYS A 200 6.40 -3.20 -19.43
CA CYS A 200 5.68 -1.93 -19.56
C CYS A 200 6.24 -0.99 -20.64
N ASP A 201 6.68 -1.55 -21.77
CA ASP A 201 7.29 -0.84 -22.90
C ASP A 201 6.34 -0.62 -24.11
N SER A 202 5.23 -1.36 -24.18
CA SER A 202 4.29 -1.33 -25.31
C SER A 202 2.92 -1.91 -24.90
N ASP A 203 1.97 -1.98 -25.84
CA ASP A 203 0.62 -2.56 -25.66
C ASP A 203 -0.16 -1.96 -24.49
N PHE A 204 -0.13 -0.63 -24.40
CA PHE A 204 -0.74 0.08 -23.29
C PHE A 204 -2.25 0.16 -23.41
N VAL A 205 -2.90 0.07 -22.25
CA VAL A 205 -4.31 0.39 -22.07
C VAL A 205 -4.40 1.46 -20.98
N ALA A 206 -4.94 2.62 -21.33
CA ALA A 206 -5.22 3.69 -20.39
C ALA A 206 -6.64 3.54 -19.83
N MET A 207 -6.76 3.68 -18.51
CA MET A 207 -8.02 3.61 -17.77
C MET A 207 -8.04 4.71 -16.71
N LEU A 208 -9.22 5.07 -16.21
CA LEU A 208 -9.33 5.84 -14.97
C LEU A 208 -9.42 4.89 -13.77
N ASN A 209 -8.84 5.28 -12.65
CA ASN A 209 -8.80 4.52 -11.41
C ASN A 209 -10.18 4.59 -10.72
N PRO A 210 -10.93 3.49 -10.65
CA PRO A 210 -12.26 3.51 -10.05
C PRO A 210 -12.15 3.59 -8.53
N ALA A 211 -13.15 4.20 -7.89
CA ALA A 211 -13.37 3.95 -6.47
C ALA A 211 -13.63 2.46 -6.24
N LEU A 212 -13.28 1.97 -5.05
CA LEU A 212 -13.62 0.62 -4.65
C LEU A 212 -15.13 0.45 -4.66
N TRP A 213 -15.59 -0.62 -5.29
CA TRP A 213 -17.01 -0.93 -5.40
C TRP A 213 -17.25 -2.42 -5.17
N ILE A 214 -18.32 -2.70 -4.43
CA ILE A 214 -18.80 -4.05 -4.14
C ILE A 214 -20.27 -4.08 -4.55
N SER A 215 -20.64 -5.03 -5.41
CA SER A 215 -21.99 -5.11 -5.98
C SER A 215 -23.09 -5.31 -4.94
N ASN A 216 -22.80 -6.11 -3.91
CA ASN A 216 -23.71 -6.39 -2.80
C ASN A 216 -22.87 -6.39 -1.51
N PRO A 217 -22.58 -5.21 -0.92
CA PRO A 217 -21.78 -5.13 0.28
C PRO A 217 -22.52 -5.79 1.44
N ALA A 218 -21.80 -6.63 2.18
CA ALA A 218 -22.35 -7.28 3.37
C ALA A 218 -22.69 -6.20 4.43
N PRO A 219 -23.80 -6.34 5.19
CA PRO A 219 -24.20 -5.35 6.19
C PRO A 219 -23.12 -5.02 7.21
N GLU A 220 -22.26 -5.99 7.53
CA GLU A 220 -21.16 -5.88 8.50
C GLU A 220 -20.03 -4.96 8.03
N LEU A 221 -19.98 -4.61 6.73
CA LEU A 221 -19.06 -3.61 6.21
C LEU A 221 -19.46 -2.20 6.63
N LYS A 222 -20.74 -1.95 6.91
CA LYS A 222 -21.22 -0.59 7.21
C LYS A 222 -20.66 -0.13 8.56
N ALA A 223 -19.94 0.99 8.53
CA ALA A 223 -19.32 1.58 9.69
C ALA A 223 -19.80 3.02 9.87
N THR A 224 -20.39 3.32 11.03
CA THR A 224 -20.71 4.68 11.48
C THR A 224 -19.61 5.14 12.42
N LEU A 225 -18.55 5.72 11.85
CA LEU A 225 -17.37 6.17 12.58
C LEU A 225 -17.05 7.62 12.24
N ALA A 226 -16.32 8.28 13.13
CA ALA A 226 -15.73 9.57 12.86
C ALA A 226 -14.42 9.40 12.09
N PHE A 227 -14.28 10.13 10.98
CA PHE A 227 -13.09 10.15 10.16
C PHE A 227 -12.57 11.57 9.96
N GLU A 228 -11.30 11.67 9.58
CA GLU A 228 -10.66 12.86 9.05
C GLU A 228 -10.24 12.58 7.60
N VAL A 229 -10.48 13.51 6.68
CA VAL A 229 -9.98 13.39 5.30
C VAL A 229 -8.51 13.77 5.28
N LEU A 230 -7.63 12.82 4.97
CA LEU A 230 -6.22 13.14 4.70
C LEU A 230 -6.05 13.75 3.31
N GLN A 231 -6.73 13.15 2.34
CA GLN A 231 -6.89 13.60 0.95
C GLN A 231 -8.11 12.89 0.36
N PRO A 232 -8.71 13.37 -0.74
CA PRO A 232 -9.88 12.73 -1.34
C PRO A 232 -9.68 11.23 -1.57
N GLY A 233 -10.58 10.40 -1.04
CA GLY A 233 -10.48 8.94 -1.12
C GLY A 233 -9.49 8.30 -0.14
N VAL A 234 -8.89 9.06 0.80
CA VAL A 234 -8.05 8.52 1.88
C VAL A 234 -8.47 9.12 3.22
N LEU A 235 -8.97 8.25 4.10
CA LEU A 235 -9.47 8.60 5.42
C LEU A 235 -8.51 8.19 6.53
N LEU A 236 -8.54 8.94 7.62
CA LEU A 236 -7.95 8.59 8.90
C LEU A 236 -9.06 8.41 9.93
N LEU A 237 -9.02 7.34 10.71
CA LEU A 237 -9.96 7.16 11.81
C LEU A 237 -9.73 8.26 12.87
N ALA A 238 -10.75 9.05 13.20
CA ALA A 238 -10.59 10.21 14.08
C ALA A 238 -10.37 9.82 15.55
N GLU A 239 -10.93 8.69 15.97
CA GLU A 239 -10.92 8.19 17.35
C GLU A 239 -10.89 6.67 17.41
N THR A 240 -10.33 6.11 18.48
CA THR A 240 -10.37 4.66 18.73
C THR A 240 -11.77 4.30 19.25
N PRO A 241 -12.54 3.44 18.56
CA PRO A 241 -13.89 3.07 18.98
C PRO A 241 -13.84 2.15 20.21
N ALA A 242 -14.88 2.21 21.05
CA ALA A 242 -14.98 1.42 22.27
C ALA A 242 -14.99 -0.11 22.01
N SER A 243 -15.58 -0.52 20.89
CA SER A 243 -15.51 -1.89 20.38
C SER A 243 -15.07 -1.86 18.92
N CYS A 244 -14.16 -2.75 18.54
CA CYS A 244 -13.69 -2.83 17.17
C CYS A 244 -13.76 -4.26 16.64
N SER A 245 -14.57 -4.45 15.60
CA SER A 245 -14.74 -5.71 14.88
C SER A 245 -14.62 -5.50 13.37
N PHE A 246 -13.88 -4.47 12.95
CA PHE A 246 -13.74 -4.16 11.52
C PHE A 246 -13.02 -5.31 10.80
N GLY A 247 -13.40 -5.55 9.55
CA GLY A 247 -12.55 -6.32 8.65
C GLY A 247 -11.49 -5.41 8.03
N ASP A 248 -10.81 -5.94 7.02
CA ASP A 248 -9.91 -5.15 6.17
C ASP A 248 -10.66 -4.16 5.25
N MET A 249 -12.00 -4.20 5.25
CA MET A 249 -12.87 -3.34 4.46
C MET A 249 -13.95 -2.72 5.33
N LEU A 250 -14.35 -1.51 4.99
CA LEU A 250 -15.54 -0.86 5.53
C LEU A 250 -16.28 -0.08 4.44
N GLN A 251 -17.56 0.18 4.68
CA GLN A 251 -18.42 1.04 3.90
C GLN A 251 -18.90 2.20 4.77
N THR A 252 -18.81 3.43 4.27
CA THR A 252 -19.24 4.63 4.99
C THR A 252 -19.76 5.69 4.03
N ASP A 253 -20.64 6.55 4.53
CA ASP A 253 -21.22 7.67 3.78
C ASP A 253 -20.40 8.96 3.94
N PHE A 254 -19.23 8.88 4.59
CA PHE A 254 -18.46 10.05 5.05
C PHE A 254 -18.04 11.01 3.93
N GLU A 255 -17.42 10.52 2.84
CA GLU A 255 -17.13 11.38 1.67
C GLU A 255 -18.26 11.35 0.63
N ALA A 256 -18.91 10.19 0.47
CA ALA A 256 -20.05 10.01 -0.42
C ALA A 256 -20.81 8.74 0.00
N ALA A 257 -22.11 8.70 -0.30
CA ALA A 257 -22.99 7.60 0.08
C ALA A 257 -22.46 6.24 -0.43
N GLY A 258 -22.35 5.28 0.47
CA GLY A 258 -22.01 3.90 0.19
C GLY A 258 -20.56 3.66 -0.23
N ARG A 259 -19.64 4.60 -0.01
CA ARG A 259 -18.23 4.42 -0.39
C ARG A 259 -17.55 3.31 0.40
N VAL A 260 -16.78 2.49 -0.30
CA VAL A 260 -16.01 1.40 0.28
C VAL A 260 -14.55 1.82 0.44
N TYR A 261 -13.93 1.44 1.55
CA TYR A 261 -12.52 1.67 1.84
C TYR A 261 -11.84 0.39 2.33
N ILE A 262 -10.56 0.24 2.01
CA ILE A 262 -9.70 -0.85 2.50
C ILE A 262 -8.69 -0.28 3.50
N HIS A 263 -8.44 -1.03 4.58
CA HIS A 263 -7.44 -0.69 5.59
C HIS A 263 -6.01 -0.74 5.01
N GLU A 264 -5.26 0.33 5.25
CA GLU A 264 -3.83 0.39 5.01
C GLU A 264 -3.06 -0.01 6.25
N SER A 265 -2.72 -1.30 6.31
CA SER A 265 -1.74 -1.80 7.27
C SER A 265 -0.42 -1.05 7.09
N ARG A 266 -0.08 -0.21 8.06
CA ARG A 266 1.19 0.52 8.15
C ARG A 266 1.89 0.16 9.44
N MET A 267 3.21 0.25 9.45
CA MET A 267 3.96 0.08 10.70
C MET A 267 3.49 1.11 11.73
N GLU A 268 3.23 0.65 12.94
CA GLU A 268 2.95 1.52 14.06
C GLU A 268 4.25 2.10 14.60
N LEU A 269 4.35 3.43 14.65
CA LEU A 269 5.47 4.07 15.31
C LEU A 269 5.25 3.96 16.82
N LEU A 270 6.12 3.21 17.49
CA LEU A 270 6.14 3.08 18.94
C LEU A 270 7.22 4.00 19.51
N ASP A 271 6.87 4.75 20.55
CA ASP A 271 7.88 5.40 21.37
C ASP A 271 8.62 4.34 22.18
N ASN A 272 9.95 4.33 22.03
CA ASN A 272 10.83 3.35 22.65
C ASN A 272 12.11 4.05 23.08
N THR A 273 12.01 4.86 24.13
CA THR A 273 13.18 5.55 24.70
C THR A 273 13.81 4.70 25.80
N PRO A 274 15.10 4.90 26.13
CA PRO A 274 15.73 4.20 27.25
C PRO A 274 15.01 4.41 28.60
N GLU A 275 14.39 5.59 28.79
CA GLU A 275 13.67 5.98 30.01
C GLU A 275 12.22 5.47 30.02
N MET A 276 11.60 5.36 28.84
CA MET A 276 10.23 4.90 28.63
C MET A 276 10.22 3.85 27.51
N PRO A 277 10.70 2.62 27.81
CA PRO A 277 10.68 1.53 26.85
C PRO A 277 9.24 1.14 26.52
N ALA A 278 8.98 0.74 25.27
CA ALA A 278 7.64 0.38 24.82
C ALA A 278 7.05 -0.77 25.69
N GLU A 279 5.98 -0.47 26.44
CA GLU A 279 5.36 -1.40 27.39
C GLU A 279 4.48 -2.49 26.72
N GLN A 280 4.18 -3.52 27.51
CA GLN A 280 3.24 -4.59 27.17
C GLN A 280 1.84 -4.04 26.91
N GLY A 281 1.42 -4.04 25.65
CA GLY A 281 0.11 -3.54 25.20
C GLY A 281 0.19 -2.82 23.86
N SER A 282 1.38 -2.27 23.55
CA SER A 282 1.67 -1.60 22.28
C SER A 282 2.04 -2.57 21.14
N TYR A 283 1.86 -3.88 21.36
CA TYR A 283 2.21 -4.94 20.42
C TYR A 283 1.01 -5.33 19.55
N VAL A 284 0.75 -4.56 18.52
CA VAL A 284 -0.25 -4.97 17.51
C VAL A 284 0.38 -6.01 16.59
N GLY A 285 -0.19 -7.22 16.53
CA GLY A 285 0.27 -8.32 15.65
C GLY A 285 1.17 -9.38 16.30
N GLY A 286 1.23 -9.48 17.63
CA GLY A 286 1.85 -10.61 18.35
C GLY A 286 3.37 -10.77 18.17
N THR A 287 4.04 -9.75 17.63
CA THR A 287 5.47 -9.77 17.38
C THR A 287 6.17 -8.78 18.30
N CYS A 288 7.11 -9.28 19.09
CA CYS A 288 7.80 -8.46 20.07
C CYS A 288 8.90 -7.61 19.43
N PRO A 289 8.95 -6.29 19.72
CA PRO A 289 10.05 -5.44 19.34
C PRO A 289 11.26 -5.83 20.19
N THR A 290 12.11 -6.70 19.65
CA THR A 290 13.37 -7.09 20.30
C THR A 290 14.45 -6.13 19.87
N ALA A 291 14.70 -5.10 20.69
CA ALA A 291 15.93 -4.31 20.57
C ALA A 291 17.09 -5.14 21.15
N PRO A 292 18.14 -5.45 20.37
CA PRO A 292 19.30 -6.15 20.90
C PRO A 292 19.99 -5.33 22.00
N LYS A 293 20.51 -6.02 23.03
CA LYS A 293 21.33 -5.39 24.07
C LYS A 293 22.64 -4.91 23.43
N THR A 294 23.01 -3.66 23.71
CA THR A 294 24.23 -2.99 23.25
C THR A 294 24.82 -2.16 24.39
N PHE A 295 26.03 -1.64 24.22
CA PHE A 295 26.68 -0.76 25.22
C PHE A 295 25.86 0.51 25.54
N LEU A 296 24.94 0.93 24.66
CA LEU A 296 24.10 2.12 24.84
C LEU A 296 22.92 1.88 25.76
N ASN A 297 22.33 0.68 25.71
CA ASN A 297 21.13 0.33 26.48
C ASN A 297 21.41 -0.73 27.55
N GLU A 298 22.64 -1.20 27.73
CA GLU A 298 22.93 -2.32 28.63
C GLU A 298 22.57 -2.08 30.10
N LYS A 299 22.57 -0.81 30.53
CA LYS A 299 22.24 -0.39 31.90
C LYS A 299 20.75 -0.11 32.11
N SER A 300 19.98 0.06 31.04
CA SER A 300 18.55 0.42 31.07
C SER A 300 17.63 -0.60 30.39
N CYS A 301 18.18 -1.56 29.64
CA CYS A 301 17.42 -2.58 28.93
C CYS A 301 16.66 -3.48 29.91
N ARG A 302 15.35 -3.62 29.69
CA ARG A 302 14.46 -4.48 30.46
C ARG A 302 13.91 -5.59 29.58
N ILE A 303 13.79 -6.79 30.13
CA ILE A 303 13.03 -7.87 29.49
C ILE A 303 11.55 -7.51 29.62
N ALA A 304 10.90 -7.23 28.50
CA ALA A 304 9.45 -7.07 28.48
C ALA A 304 8.80 -8.41 28.85
N PRO A 305 7.90 -8.45 29.85
CA PRO A 305 7.13 -9.66 30.12
C PRO A 305 6.36 -10.06 28.84
N GLY A 306 6.12 -11.35 28.62
CA GLY A 306 5.37 -11.84 27.45
C GLY A 306 6.13 -11.88 26.11
N CYS A 307 7.31 -11.27 26.00
CA CYS A 307 8.15 -11.34 24.79
C CYS A 307 9.18 -12.45 24.75
N ALA A 308 9.38 -13.08 25.90
CA ALA A 308 9.96 -14.40 26.03
C ALA A 308 9.07 -15.17 27.01
N PRO A 309 8.90 -16.50 26.85
CA PRO A 309 8.29 -17.29 27.90
C PRO A 309 9.16 -17.17 29.15
N LEU A 310 8.73 -16.34 30.12
CA LEU A 310 9.39 -16.16 31.42
C LEU A 310 9.46 -17.48 32.21
N ALA A 311 8.64 -18.45 31.81
CA ALA A 311 8.71 -19.83 32.27
C ALA A 311 8.69 -20.77 31.05
N VAL A 312 9.80 -21.48 30.81
CA VAL A 312 9.82 -22.61 29.88
C VAL A 312 9.21 -23.80 30.62
N ARG A 313 7.93 -24.08 30.39
CA ARG A 313 7.32 -25.34 30.81
C ARG A 313 7.60 -26.39 29.75
N VAL A 314 8.07 -27.57 30.17
CA VAL A 314 8.21 -28.72 29.27
C VAL A 314 6.81 -29.14 28.82
N ALA A 315 6.47 -28.86 27.57
CA ALA A 315 5.26 -29.33 26.93
C ALA A 315 5.59 -30.41 25.91
N ARG A 316 4.96 -31.58 26.01
CA ARG A 316 5.09 -32.63 25.00
C ARG A 316 4.08 -32.36 23.88
N LEU A 317 4.58 -31.90 22.74
CA LEU A 317 3.77 -31.75 21.53
C LEU A 317 3.84 -33.05 20.71
N ARG A 318 2.69 -33.71 20.51
CA ARG A 318 2.60 -34.85 19.61
C ARG A 318 2.52 -34.33 18.17
N LEU A 319 3.54 -34.63 17.35
CA LEU A 319 3.56 -34.27 15.94
C LEU A 319 2.64 -35.20 15.13
N ASN A 320 1.46 -34.72 14.77
CA ASN A 320 0.50 -35.39 13.89
C ASN A 320 -0.17 -34.39 12.93
N ALA A 321 -1.04 -34.89 12.03
CA ALA A 321 -1.70 -34.03 11.04
C ALA A 321 -2.49 -32.87 11.68
N SER A 322 -3.25 -33.15 12.75
CA SER A 322 -4.05 -32.15 13.46
C SER A 322 -3.18 -31.09 14.16
N SER A 323 -2.06 -31.49 14.78
CA SER A 323 -1.15 -30.53 15.42
C SER A 323 -0.43 -29.67 14.39
N LEU A 324 0.01 -30.25 13.27
CA LEU A 324 0.70 -29.51 12.20
C LEU A 324 -0.24 -28.54 11.48
N ALA A 325 -1.49 -28.96 11.22
CA ALA A 325 -2.53 -28.07 10.68
C ALA A 325 -2.79 -26.89 11.62
N LYS A 326 -2.87 -27.16 12.93
CA LYS A 326 -3.08 -26.11 13.94
C LYS A 326 -1.88 -25.16 14.06
N ILE A 327 -0.64 -25.64 13.95
CA ILE A 327 0.53 -24.75 13.92
C ILE A 327 0.50 -23.90 12.65
N SER A 328 0.16 -24.49 11.50
CA SER A 328 0.07 -23.76 10.24
C SER A 328 -0.98 -22.65 10.29
N SER A 329 -2.16 -22.92 10.85
CA SER A 329 -3.23 -21.94 10.99
C SER A 329 -2.90 -20.82 11.98
N VAL A 330 -2.27 -21.14 13.11
CA VAL A 330 -1.95 -20.15 14.15
C VAL A 330 -0.73 -19.31 13.77
N ALA A 331 0.30 -19.91 13.17
CA ALA A 331 1.53 -19.21 12.81
C ALA A 331 1.45 -18.51 11.44
N GLY A 332 0.39 -18.74 10.66
CA GLY A 332 0.25 -18.20 9.30
C GLY A 332 1.34 -18.68 8.33
N ARG A 333 1.96 -19.84 8.61
CA ARG A 333 3.08 -20.40 7.83
C ARG A 333 2.71 -21.77 7.29
N GLN A 334 3.09 -22.06 6.06
CA GLN A 334 2.93 -23.40 5.50
C GLN A 334 3.93 -24.37 6.15
N ILE A 335 3.44 -25.52 6.60
CA ILE A 335 4.25 -26.57 7.22
C ILE A 335 4.14 -27.82 6.36
N PHE A 336 5.28 -28.32 5.91
CA PHE A 336 5.38 -29.51 5.09
C PHE A 336 5.78 -30.71 5.94
N ALA A 337 5.06 -31.82 5.79
CA ALA A 337 5.44 -33.10 6.36
C ALA A 337 6.02 -33.98 5.25
N LEU A 338 7.29 -34.37 5.37
CA LEU A 338 7.90 -35.34 4.48
C LEU A 338 7.57 -36.76 4.98
N ARG A 339 6.97 -37.58 4.12
CA ARG A 339 6.70 -39.01 4.38
C ARG A 339 7.60 -39.87 3.52
N GLY A 340 7.84 -41.12 3.95
CA GLY A 340 8.61 -42.09 3.15
C GLY A 340 10.12 -41.85 3.14
N LEU A 341 10.66 -41.11 4.12
CA LEU A 341 12.12 -41.03 4.29
C LEU A 341 12.65 -42.45 4.57
N ARG A 342 13.57 -42.92 3.72
CA ARG A 342 14.27 -44.18 3.97
C ARG A 342 15.07 -44.01 5.27
N PRO A 343 15.00 -44.95 6.23
CA PRO A 343 15.80 -44.91 7.45
C PRO A 343 17.27 -45.16 7.08
N THR A 344 17.97 -44.10 6.69
CA THR A 344 19.43 -44.09 6.66
C THR A 344 19.93 -43.73 8.05
N ALA A 345 21.05 -44.33 8.49
CA ALA A 345 21.76 -43.87 9.68
C ALA A 345 21.88 -42.34 9.63
N GLY A 346 21.37 -41.66 10.68
CA GLY A 346 21.26 -40.20 10.69
C GLY A 346 22.64 -39.54 10.54
N PRO A 347 22.75 -38.41 9.82
CA PRO A 347 24.03 -37.72 9.57
C PRO A 347 24.56 -36.97 10.81
N CYS A 348 24.12 -37.34 12.02
CA CYS A 348 24.53 -36.71 13.26
C CYS A 348 25.96 -37.13 13.60
N GLY A 349 26.93 -36.43 13.02
CA GLY A 349 28.35 -36.66 13.27
C GLY A 349 29.29 -35.66 12.61
N ARG A 350 29.03 -35.22 11.37
CA ARG A 350 29.76 -34.11 10.71
C ARG A 350 28.87 -33.42 9.67
N VAL A 351 29.11 -32.12 9.47
CA VAL A 351 28.45 -31.18 8.56
C VAL A 351 27.64 -31.83 7.42
N SER A 352 26.31 -31.79 7.51
CA SER A 352 25.40 -32.25 6.45
C SER A 352 25.05 -31.10 5.50
N ARG A 353 25.26 -31.27 4.19
CA ARG A 353 24.84 -30.29 3.16
C ARG A 353 23.72 -30.89 2.32
N TRP A 354 22.56 -30.24 2.31
CA TRP A 354 21.39 -30.67 1.54
C TRP A 354 21.39 -29.97 0.17
N ARG A 355 21.13 -30.72 -0.91
CA ARG A 355 20.96 -30.18 -2.27
C ARG A 355 19.54 -30.46 -2.73
N ARG A 356 18.84 -29.43 -3.19
CA ARG A 356 17.56 -29.60 -3.87
C ARG A 356 17.82 -30.34 -5.19
N LEU A 357 17.24 -31.52 -5.34
CA LEU A 357 17.17 -32.19 -6.64
C LEU A 357 15.90 -31.67 -7.31
N ASP A 358 16.03 -31.08 -8.50
CA ASP A 358 14.88 -30.74 -9.33
C ASP A 358 14.28 -32.06 -9.84
N CYS A 359 13.21 -32.51 -9.19
CA CYS A 359 12.60 -33.80 -9.49
C CYS A 359 11.57 -33.67 -10.62
N ALA A 360 12.02 -33.84 -11.86
CA ALA A 360 11.15 -34.15 -13.01
C ALA A 360 10.54 -35.57 -12.95
N GLY A 361 10.87 -36.37 -11.91
CA GLY A 361 10.53 -37.80 -11.82
C GLY A 361 9.66 -38.22 -10.63
N CYS A 362 9.01 -37.30 -9.91
CA CYS A 362 8.12 -37.68 -8.79
C CYS A 362 6.69 -37.99 -9.25
N GLN A 363 6.54 -38.85 -10.26
CA GLN A 363 5.29 -39.57 -10.50
C GLN A 363 5.49 -41.02 -10.06
N SER A 364 4.53 -41.55 -9.30
CA SER A 364 4.43 -42.90 -8.72
C SER A 364 5.22 -43.17 -7.43
N ALA A 365 4.54 -42.98 -6.29
CA ALA A 365 4.49 -43.91 -5.15
C ALA A 365 3.39 -43.49 -4.17
#